data_AF-A0A835MCR2-F1
#
_entry.id   AF-A0A835MCR2-F1
#
_cell.length_a   1.000
_cell.length_b   1.000
_cell.length_c   1.000
_cell.angle_alpha   90.00
_cell.angle_beta   90.00
_cell.angle_gamma   90.00
#
_symmetry.space_group_name_H-M   'P 1'
#
loop_
_entity.id
_entity.type
_entity.pdbx_description
1 polymer ?
#
loop_
_entity_poly.entity_id
_entity_poly.type
_entity_poly.pdbx_seq_one_letter_code
_entity_poly.pdbx_strand_id
1 'polypeptide(L)'
;MGPLTIELYYKHAPRTFRNFIELSRRGYYDNVKFHRIIEDFVVQGGDPTGTGRGGESIYGSKFEDEIKPELKHTGAGILSMANAGPNTNGS
;
A
#
# COMPACT_ATOMS: atom_id res chain seq x y z
N MET A 1 -11.10 11.80 -12.22
CA MET A 1 -9.77 11.20 -11.98
C MET A 1 -9.31 10.51 -13.25
N GLY A 2 -8.01 10.43 -13.49
CA GLY A 2 -7.41 9.79 -14.67
C GLY A 2 -6.54 8.59 -14.30
N PRO A 3 -5.89 7.95 -15.28
CA PRO A 3 -4.97 6.85 -15.03
C PRO A 3 -3.78 7.32 -14.17
N LEU A 4 -3.35 6.47 -13.23
CA LEU A 4 -2.15 6.64 -12.43
C LEU A 4 -1.17 5.53 -12.79
N THR A 5 0.03 5.91 -13.26
CA THR A 5 1.12 4.98 -13.49
C THR A 5 2.07 5.02 -12.31
N ILE A 6 2.42 3.85 -11.78
CA ILE A 6 3.30 3.69 -10.62
C ILE A 6 4.46 2.77 -10.99
N GLU A 7 5.66 3.15 -10.54
CA GLU A 7 6.85 2.31 -10.58
C GLU A 7 7.03 1.63 -9.22
N LEU A 8 7.37 0.34 -9.21
CA LEU A 8 7.50 -0.44 -7.99
C LEU A 8 8.90 -1.02 -7.83
N TYR A 9 9.47 -0.87 -6.64
CA TYR A 9 10.83 -1.32 -6.30
C TYR A 9 10.88 -2.80 -5.86
N TYR A 10 10.64 -3.72 -6.79
CA TYR A 10 10.59 -5.17 -6.50
C TYR A 10 11.87 -5.75 -5.88
N LYS A 11 13.04 -5.16 -6.13
CA LYS A 11 14.32 -5.61 -5.55
C LYS A 11 14.48 -5.22 -4.07
N HIS A 12 13.92 -4.08 -3.69
CA HIS A 12 14.09 -3.52 -2.35
C HIS A 12 13.00 -4.03 -1.39
N ALA A 13 11.77 -4.18 -1.89
CA ALA A 13 10.62 -4.63 -1.14
C ALA A 13 9.86 -5.76 -1.88
N PRO A 14 10.46 -6.96 -2.02
CA PRO A 14 9.89 -8.06 -2.80
C PRO A 14 8.55 -8.58 -2.26
N ARG A 15 8.35 -8.65 -0.94
CA ARG A 15 7.08 -9.13 -0.36
C ARG A 15 5.98 -8.11 -0.56
N THR A 16 6.28 -6.84 -0.30
CA THR A 16 5.36 -5.71 -0.50
C THR A 16 4.94 -5.61 -1.97
N PHE A 17 5.91 -5.67 -2.88
CA PHE A 17 5.66 -5.68 -4.33
C PHE A 17 4.73 -6.83 -4.73
N ARG A 18 5.03 -8.04 -4.27
CA ARG A 18 4.24 -9.23 -4.62
C ARG A 18 2.82 -9.14 -4.08
N ASN A 19 2.66 -8.66 -2.85
CA ASN A 19 1.36 -8.43 -2.24
C ASN A 19 0.52 -7.46 -3.07
N PHE A 20 1.08 -6.29 -3.38
CA PHE A 20 0.39 -5.26 -4.14
C PHE A 20 -0.03 -5.74 -5.54
N ILE A 21 0.90 -6.32 -6.31
CA ILE A 21 0.62 -6.79 -7.67
C ILE A 21 -0.45 -7.89 -7.69
N GLU A 22 -0.38 -8.84 -6.76
CA GLU A 22 -1.33 -9.94 -6.72
C GLU A 22 -2.73 -9.46 -6.31
N LEU A 23 -2.84 -8.55 -5.35
CA LEU A 23 -4.12 -7.91 -4.99
C LEU A 23 -4.70 -7.10 -6.16
N SER A 24 -3.86 -6.32 -6.87
CA SER A 24 -4.27 -5.60 -8.08
C SER A 24 -4.76 -6.56 -9.17
N ARG A 25 -4.04 -7.67 -9.43
CA ARG A 25 -4.43 -8.66 -10.44
C ARG A 25 -5.74 -9.36 -10.13
N ARG A 26 -6.07 -9.53 -8.85
CA ARG A 26 -7.34 -10.11 -8.39
C ARG A 26 -8.51 -9.12 -8.42
N GLY A 27 -8.28 -7.86 -8.79
CA GLY A 27 -9.30 -6.81 -8.72
C GLY A 27 -9.66 -6.42 -7.28
N TYR A 28 -8.80 -6.72 -6.29
CA TYR A 28 -9.08 -6.43 -4.88
C TYR A 28 -9.26 -4.93 -4.60
N TYR A 29 -8.61 -4.09 -5.40
CA TYR A 29 -8.68 -2.63 -5.30
C TYR A 29 -9.80 -2.01 -6.15
N ASP A 30 -10.58 -2.82 -6.86
CA ASP A 30 -11.67 -2.31 -7.69
C ASP A 30 -12.78 -1.74 -6.81
N ASN A 31 -13.22 -0.52 -7.13
CA ASN A 31 -14.20 0.25 -6.35
C ASN A 31 -13.78 0.52 -4.89
N VAL A 32 -12.50 0.38 -4.56
CA VAL A 32 -11.97 0.74 -3.23
C VAL A 32 -11.73 2.24 -3.17
N LYS A 33 -12.38 2.91 -2.23
CA LYS A 33 -12.26 4.36 -2.03
C LYS A 33 -10.97 4.72 -1.28
N PHE A 34 -10.45 5.91 -1.59
CA PHE A 34 -9.53 6.60 -0.69
C PHE A 34 -10.31 7.11 0.51
N HIS A 35 -10.17 6.45 1.65
CA HIS A 35 -10.96 6.72 2.85
C HIS A 35 -10.35 7.80 3.74
N ARG A 36 -9.07 8.14 3.53
CA ARG A 36 -8.37 9.18 4.29
C ARG A 36 -7.53 10.03 3.35
N ILE A 37 -7.81 11.33 3.36
CA ILE A 37 -7.14 12.35 2.55
C ILE A 37 -6.72 13.47 3.49
N ILE A 38 -5.42 13.70 3.61
CA ILE A 38 -4.84 14.79 4.40
C ILE A 38 -4.07 15.67 3.44
N GLU A 39 -4.50 16.93 3.33
CA GLU A 39 -3.85 17.94 2.50
C GLU A 39 -2.38 18.08 2.87
N ASP A 40 -1.53 18.22 1.86
CA ASP A 40 -0.06 18.33 1.97
C ASP A 40 0.65 17.17 2.69
N PHE A 41 -0.03 16.03 2.85
CA PHE A 41 0.56 14.89 3.54
C PHE A 41 0.34 13.56 2.84
N VAL A 42 -0.88 13.02 2.84
CA VAL A 42 -1.13 11.65 2.37
C VAL A 42 -2.54 11.44 1.85
N VAL A 43 -2.63 10.63 0.80
CA VAL A 43 -3.88 10.02 0.33
C VAL A 43 -3.77 8.52 0.61
N GLN A 44 -4.67 7.98 1.41
CA GLN A 44 -4.65 6.59 1.87
C GLN A 44 -5.89 5.83 1.37
N GLY A 45 -5.65 4.64 0.82
CA GLY A 45 -6.67 3.74 0.27
C GLY A 45 -6.34 2.28 0.60
N GLY A 46 -6.86 1.34 -0.18
CA GLY A 46 -6.52 -0.08 -0.08
C GLY A 46 -7.35 -0.89 0.93
N ASP A 47 -8.31 -0.28 1.62
CA ASP A 47 -9.27 -0.97 2.51
C ASP A 47 -10.63 -1.13 1.81
N PRO A 48 -11.04 -2.36 1.44
CA PRO A 48 -12.35 -2.61 0.80
C PRO A 48 -13.55 -2.21 1.65
N THR A 49 -13.42 -2.23 2.98
CA THR A 49 -14.49 -1.75 3.89
C THR A 49 -14.55 -0.22 3.92
N GLY A 50 -13.45 0.44 3.56
CA GLY A 50 -13.29 1.88 3.57
C GLY A 50 -13.38 2.51 4.96
N THR A 51 -13.11 1.72 6.00
CA THR A 51 -13.10 2.17 7.41
C THR A 51 -11.70 2.61 7.86
N GLY A 52 -10.66 2.23 7.11
CA GLY A 52 -9.25 2.39 7.43
C GLY A 52 -8.70 1.31 8.39
N ARG A 53 -9.50 0.28 8.70
CA ARG A 53 -9.13 -0.82 9.61
C ARG A 53 -9.18 -2.20 8.95
N GLY A 54 -9.78 -2.30 7.77
CA GLY A 54 -9.79 -3.52 6.98
C GLY A 54 -8.58 -3.62 6.06
N GLY A 55 -8.59 -4.62 5.19
CA GLY A 55 -7.47 -4.95 4.31
C GLY A 55 -6.77 -6.22 4.76
N GLU A 56 -6.64 -7.17 3.84
CA GLU A 56 -5.92 -8.42 4.06
C GLU A 56 -4.83 -8.57 3.00
N SER A 57 -3.68 -9.06 3.44
CA SER A 57 -2.59 -9.39 2.54
C SER A 57 -2.88 -10.71 1.80
N ILE A 58 -2.18 -10.96 0.70
CA ILE A 58 -2.24 -12.25 0.01
C ILE A 58 -1.73 -13.43 0.85
N TYR A 59 -1.04 -13.14 1.95
CA TYR A 59 -0.48 -14.12 2.86
C TYR A 59 -1.48 -14.55 3.95
N GLY A 60 -2.68 -13.94 3.99
CA GLY A 60 -3.73 -14.22 4.98
C GLY A 60 -3.44 -13.66 6.38
N SER A 61 -2.28 -13.04 6.58
CA SER A 61 -1.89 -12.40 7.83
C SER A 61 -1.09 -11.13 7.55
N LYS A 62 -0.86 -10.33 8.60
CA LYS A 62 0.03 -9.18 8.51
C LYS A 62 1.46 -9.64 8.21
N PHE A 63 2.20 -8.87 7.43
CA PHE A 63 3.57 -9.19 7.05
C PHE A 63 4.59 -8.12 7.46
N GLU A 64 5.85 -8.54 7.40
CA GLU A 64 7.04 -7.82 7.88
C GLU A 64 7.30 -6.52 7.11
N ASP A 65 7.94 -5.55 7.75
CA ASP A 65 8.36 -4.31 7.11
C ASP A 65 9.63 -4.52 6.27
N GLU A 66 9.64 -3.99 5.05
CA GLU A 66 10.80 -4.04 4.15
C GLU A 66 11.44 -2.65 4.03
N ILE A 67 12.07 -2.20 5.12
CA ILE A 67 12.69 -0.86 5.20
C ILE A 67 14.14 -0.94 4.72
N LYS A 68 14.48 -0.07 3.76
CA LYS A 68 15.82 0.07 3.20
C LYS A 68 16.28 1.52 3.33
N PRO A 69 17.51 1.81 3.80
CA PRO A 69 18.01 3.18 3.93
C PRO A 69 17.97 4.01 2.64
N GLU A 70 18.01 3.34 1.49
CA GLU A 70 17.92 3.93 0.15
C GLU A 70 16.50 4.41 -0.20
N LEU A 71 15.46 3.86 0.44
CA LEU A 71 14.07 4.22 0.23
C LEU A 71 13.62 5.21 1.30
N LYS A 72 13.42 6.47 0.91
CA LYS A 72 12.98 7.55 1.80
C LYS A 72 11.85 8.35 1.18
N HIS A 73 10.95 8.85 2.01
CA HIS A 73 9.91 9.80 1.61
C HIS A 73 10.50 11.20 1.39
N THR A 74 11.23 11.40 0.28
CA THR A 74 11.91 12.67 -0.03
C THR A 74 11.03 13.69 -0.74
N GLY A 75 9.80 13.35 -1.09
CA GLY A 75 8.87 14.24 -1.79
C GLY A 75 7.52 13.58 -2.10
N ALA A 76 6.67 14.30 -2.83
CA ALA A 76 5.38 13.81 -3.28
C ALA A 76 5.52 12.67 -4.32
N GLY A 77 4.48 11.84 -4.45
CA GLY A 77 4.42 10.76 -5.44
C GLY A 77 5.05 9.44 -4.99
N ILE A 78 5.42 9.32 -3.70
CA ILE A 78 5.99 8.09 -3.14
C ILE A 78 4.85 7.21 -2.62
N LEU A 79 4.82 5.96 -3.11
CA LEU A 79 3.88 4.94 -2.66
C LEU A 79 4.52 4.07 -1.58
N SER A 80 3.82 3.89 -0.45
CA SER A 80 4.27 3.05 0.66
C SER A 80 3.09 2.35 1.34
N MET A 81 3.37 1.25 2.04
CA MET A 81 2.36 0.53 2.82
C MET A 81 1.94 1.30 4.05
N ALA A 82 0.63 1.31 4.32
CA ALA A 82 0.10 1.74 5.60
C ALA A 82 0.23 0.59 6.61
N ASN A 83 0.63 0.91 7.85
CA ASN A 83 0.71 -0.05 8.94
C ASN A 83 0.22 0.58 10.26
N ALA A 84 -0.08 -0.27 11.24
CA ALA A 84 -0.53 0.12 12.59
C ALA A 84 0.58 -0.09 13.65
N GLY A 85 1.84 -0.10 13.21
CA GLY A 85 3.00 -0.47 14.01
C GLY A 85 3.95 -1.41 13.23
N PRO A 86 5.13 -1.73 13.80
CA PRO A 86 6.13 -2.55 13.12
C PRO A 86 5.57 -3.91 12.69
N ASN A 87 5.86 -4.32 11.45
CA ASN A 87 5.48 -5.60 10.85
C ASN A 87 3.96 -5.84 10.80
N THR A 88 3.17 -4.78 10.59
CA THR A 88 1.71 -4.88 10.51
C THR A 88 1.13 -4.56 9.12
N ASN A 89 1.91 -4.80 8.06
CA ASN A 89 1.49 -4.54 6.69
C ASN A 89 0.31 -5.43 6.27
N GLY A 90 -0.69 -4.82 5.64
CA GLY A 90 -1.95 -5.45 5.23
C GLY A 90 -2.07 -5.61 3.71
N SER A 91 -3.10 -4.98 3.13
CA SER A 91 -3.29 -4.90 1.67
C SER A 91 -2.37 -3.89 1.02
#